data_AF-Q4JG16-F1
#
_entry.id   AF-Q4JG16-F1
#
_cell.length_a   1.000
_cell.length_b   1.000
_cell.length_c   1.000
_cell.angle_alpha   90.00
_cell.angle_beta   90.00
_cell.angle_gamma   90.00
#
_symmetry.space_group_name_H-M   'P 1'
#
loop_
_entity.id
_entity.type
_entity.pdbx_description
1 polymer ?
#
loop_
_entity_poly.entity_id
_entity_poly.type
_entity_poly.pdbx_seq_one_letter_code
_entity_poly.pdbx_strand_id
1 'polypeptide(L)'
;MACAQTGSGKTAAFLVPILNQIYEQGPVQVKNNNPRGRNKQYPLSLILAPTRELATQIYEEARKFSYRARVRPCVVYGGADVVSQMRDLSRGCHLLVATPGRLADMIDRGKH
;
A
#
# COMPACT_ATOMS: atom_id res chain seq x y z
N MET A 1 1.12 21.12 0.09
CA MET A 1 0.85 21.07 1.54
C MET A 1 -0.62 21.45 1.75
N ALA A 2 -1.37 20.69 2.56
CA ALA A 2 -2.79 20.94 2.81
C ALA A 2 -3.08 20.84 4.31
N CYS A 3 -3.83 21.79 4.85
CA CYS A 3 -4.23 21.82 6.26
C CYS A 3 -5.75 21.64 6.33
N ALA A 4 -6.21 20.53 6.90
CA ALA A 4 -7.65 20.29 7.09
C ALA A 4 -7.90 19.39 8.30
N GLN A 5 -9.04 19.57 8.97
CA GLN A 5 -9.44 18.79 10.15
C GLN A 5 -9.75 17.33 9.80
N THR A 6 -9.58 16.41 10.75
CA THR A 6 -10.05 15.03 10.63
C THR A 6 -11.54 14.98 10.22
N GLY A 7 -11.93 13.97 9.45
CA GLY A 7 -13.29 13.86 8.91
C GLY A 7 -13.60 14.73 7.68
N SER A 8 -12.69 15.60 7.23
CA SER A 8 -12.93 16.50 6.09
C SER A 8 -12.76 15.85 4.69
N GLY A 9 -12.75 14.52 4.58
CA GLY A 9 -12.58 13.82 3.29
C GLY A 9 -11.14 13.77 2.73
N LYS A 10 -10.11 14.11 3.53
CA LYS A 10 -8.69 14.10 3.09
C LYS A 10 -8.26 12.79 2.41
N THR A 11 -8.73 11.66 2.93
CA THR A 11 -8.38 10.33 2.41
C THR A 11 -8.81 10.16 0.96
N ALA A 12 -10.08 10.44 0.65
CA ALA A 12 -10.57 10.41 -0.72
C ALA A 12 -9.89 11.46 -1.61
N ALA A 13 -9.59 12.65 -1.05
CA ALA A 13 -8.98 13.74 -1.78
C ALA A 13 -7.62 13.38 -2.41
N PHE A 14 -6.83 12.48 -1.79
CA PHE A 14 -5.62 11.95 -2.44
C PHE A 14 -5.84 10.58 -3.10
N LEU A 15 -6.67 9.70 -2.55
CA LEU A 15 -6.85 8.35 -3.11
C LEU A 15 -7.49 8.36 -4.49
N VAL A 16 -8.56 9.15 -4.68
CA VAL A 16 -9.31 9.17 -5.94
C VAL A 16 -8.41 9.58 -7.13
N PRO A 17 -7.67 10.71 -7.10
CA PRO A 17 -6.81 11.07 -8.22
C PRO A 17 -5.65 10.10 -8.42
N ILE A 18 -5.04 9.57 -7.34
CA ILE A 18 -3.97 8.56 -7.45
C ILE A 18 -4.47 7.29 -8.13
N LEU A 19 -5.62 6.78 -7.72
CA LEU A 19 -6.20 5.56 -8.29
C LEU A 19 -6.63 5.78 -9.73
N ASN A 20 -7.22 6.93 -10.06
CA ASN A 20 -7.55 7.29 -11.45
C ASN A 20 -6.33 7.21 -12.36
N GLN A 21 -5.21 7.80 -11.93
CA GLN A 21 -3.96 7.76 -12.69
C GLN A 21 -3.44 6.33 -12.87
N ILE A 22 -3.54 5.47 -11.85
CA ILE A 22 -3.15 4.05 -11.98
C ILE A 22 -4.09 3.29 -12.94
N TYR A 23 -5.38 3.64 -12.96
CA TYR A 23 -6.35 3.01 -13.86
C TYR A 23 -6.13 3.40 -15.32
N GLU A 24 -5.81 4.66 -15.58
CA GLU A 24 -5.51 5.17 -16.93
C GLU A 24 -4.21 4.58 -17.50
N GLN A 25 -3.16 4.50 -16.69
CA GLN A 25 -1.86 3.96 -17.11
C GLN A 25 -1.85 2.43 -17.18
N GLY A 26 -2.83 1.79 -16.52
CA GLY A 26 -2.87 0.36 -16.29
C GLY A 26 -1.88 -0.08 -15.20
N PRO A 27 -2.23 -1.10 -14.38
CA PRO A 27 -1.31 -1.60 -13.37
C PRO A 27 -0.07 -2.21 -14.03
N VAL A 28 1.09 -1.59 -13.80
CA VAL A 28 2.37 -2.13 -14.25
C VAL A 28 2.63 -3.42 -13.48
N GLN A 29 2.42 -4.57 -14.14
CA GLN A 29 2.89 -5.83 -13.61
C GLN A 29 4.40 -5.90 -13.82
N VAL A 30 5.17 -5.55 -12.79
CA VAL A 30 6.61 -5.83 -12.79
C VAL A 30 6.77 -7.34 -12.85
N LYS A 31 7.22 -7.86 -13.99
CA LYS A 31 7.49 -9.28 -14.18
C LYS A 31 8.57 -9.70 -13.17
N ASN A 32 8.16 -10.41 -12.13
CA ASN A 32 9.09 -11.03 -11.19
C ASN A 32 9.72 -12.26 -11.87
N ASN A 33 10.83 -12.04 -12.57
CA ASN A 33 11.67 -13.10 -13.14
C ASN A 33 12.52 -13.83 -12.10
N ASN A 34 12.13 -13.86 -10.82
CA ASN A 34 12.92 -14.50 -9.77
C ASN A 34 12.46 -15.96 -9.57
N PRO A 35 13.22 -16.96 -10.03
CA PRO A 35 12.84 -18.37 -9.91
C PRO A 35 12.81 -18.90 -8.46
N ARG A 36 13.25 -18.11 -7.48
CA ARG A 36 13.36 -18.52 -6.05
C ARG A 36 12.13 -18.18 -5.19
N GLY A 37 11.01 -17.75 -5.79
CA GLY A 37 9.77 -17.46 -5.05
C GLY A 37 9.82 -16.21 -4.14
N ARG A 38 10.91 -15.43 -4.16
CA ARG A 38 10.99 -14.14 -3.47
C ARG A 38 10.39 -13.05 -4.35
N ASN A 39 9.09 -12.86 -4.21
CA ASN A 39 8.33 -11.85 -4.94
C ASN A 39 8.47 -10.49 -4.27
N LYS A 40 9.58 -9.79 -4.58
CA LYS A 40 9.72 -8.37 -4.25
C LYS A 40 8.59 -7.58 -4.91
N GLN A 41 8.02 -6.65 -4.18
CA GLN A 41 6.94 -5.79 -4.65
C GLN A 41 7.47 -4.39 -4.92
N TYR A 42 6.88 -3.73 -5.91
CA TYR A 42 7.20 -2.36 -6.30
C TYR A 42 5.88 -1.56 -6.38
N PRO A 43 5.36 -1.09 -5.22
CA PRO A 43 4.12 -0.33 -5.19
C PRO A 43 4.23 0.94 -6.06
N LEU A 44 3.20 1.23 -6.84
CA LEU A 44 3.08 2.45 -7.65
C LEU A 44 2.78 3.68 -6.78
N SER A 45 2.18 3.45 -5.60
CA SER A 45 1.87 4.49 -4.63
C SER A 45 2.21 4.03 -3.21
N LEU A 46 2.70 4.97 -2.42
CA LEU A 46 3.02 4.80 -1.00
C LEU A 46 2.34 5.90 -0.19
N ILE A 47 1.60 5.52 0.86
CA ILE A 47 1.01 6.43 1.83
C ILE A 47 1.56 6.08 3.21
N LEU A 48 2.15 7.07 3.88
CA LEU A 48 2.64 6.92 5.24
C LEU A 48 1.61 7.44 6.25
N ALA A 49 1.31 6.62 7.25
CA ALA A 49 0.46 6.99 8.37
C ALA A 49 1.22 6.82 9.70
N PRO A 50 1.03 7.72 10.68
CA PRO A 50 1.76 7.68 11.95
C PRO A 50 1.35 6.52 12.87
N THR A 51 0.12 6.02 12.74
CA THR A 51 -0.43 4.97 13.62
C THR A 51 -1.05 3.82 12.81
N ARG A 52 -1.22 2.67 13.48
CA ARG A 52 -1.89 1.49 12.91
C ARG A 52 -3.34 1.80 12.55
N GLU A 53 -4.02 2.55 13.39
CA GLU A 53 -5.45 2.88 13.26
C GLU A 53 -5.66 3.73 12.01
N LEU A 54 -4.84 4.77 11.82
CA LEU A 54 -4.93 5.64 10.66
C LEU A 54 -4.49 4.92 9.37
N ALA A 55 -3.45 4.07 9.43
CA ALA A 55 -3.06 3.23 8.29
C ALA A 55 -4.21 2.32 7.85
N THR A 56 -4.89 1.69 8.81
CA THR A 56 -6.02 0.79 8.56
C THR A 56 -7.21 1.57 7.98
N GLN A 57 -7.52 2.76 8.50
CA GLN A 57 -8.59 3.61 7.96
C GLN A 57 -8.33 3.98 6.49
N ILE A 58 -7.12 4.42 6.15
CA ILE A 58 -6.76 4.77 4.77
C ILE A 58 -6.84 3.54 3.86
N TYR A 59 -6.38 2.39 4.34
CA TYR A 59 -6.43 1.13 3.60
C TYR A 59 -7.87 0.70 3.28
N GLU A 60 -8.79 0.76 4.25
CA GLU A 60 -10.19 0.40 4.00
C GLU A 60 -10.87 1.35 3.00
N GLU A 61 -10.57 2.65 3.03
CA GLU A 61 -11.03 3.57 1.99
C GLU A 61 -10.43 3.23 0.61
N ALA A 62 -9.13 2.90 0.55
CA ALA A 62 -8.48 2.48 -0.70
C ALA A 62 -9.12 1.23 -1.29
N ARG A 63 -9.52 0.26 -0.46
CA ARG A 63 -10.23 -0.96 -0.91
C ARG A 63 -11.58 -0.65 -1.54
N LYS A 64 -12.33 0.30 -0.98
CA LYS A 64 -13.63 0.72 -1.54
C LYS A 64 -13.44 1.32 -2.92
N PHE A 65 -12.47 2.23 -3.08
CA PHE A 65 -12.18 2.86 -4.36
C PHE A 65 -11.50 1.94 -5.38
N SER A 66 -10.86 0.86 -4.92
CA SER A 66 -10.28 -0.18 -5.78
C SER A 66 -11.21 -1.37 -6.03
N TYR A 67 -12.46 -1.32 -5.57
CA TYR A 67 -13.42 -2.40 -5.80
C TYR A 67 -13.64 -2.61 -7.30
N ARG A 68 -13.56 -3.87 -7.75
CA ARG A 68 -13.63 -4.29 -9.17
C ARG A 68 -12.55 -3.70 -10.08
N ALA A 69 -11.53 -3.04 -9.53
CA ALA A 69 -10.35 -2.64 -10.27
C ALA A 69 -9.26 -3.72 -10.21
N ARG A 70 -8.25 -3.62 -11.08
CA ARG A 70 -7.05 -4.48 -11.04
C ARG A 70 -5.95 -3.97 -10.11
N VAL A 71 -6.26 -2.99 -9.27
CA VAL A 71 -5.34 -2.44 -8.26
C VAL A 71 -5.52 -3.19 -6.95
N ARG A 72 -4.40 -3.50 -6.31
CA ARG A 72 -4.33 -4.20 -5.03
C ARG A 72 -3.72 -3.29 -3.96
N PRO A 73 -4.55 -2.68 -3.11
CA PRO A 73 -4.09 -2.01 -1.90
C PRO A 73 -3.54 -3.04 -0.91
N CYS A 74 -2.51 -2.67 -0.14
CA CYS A 74 -2.00 -3.41 1.00
C CYS A 74 -1.75 -2.46 2.17
N VAL A 75 -1.68 -3.02 3.37
CA VAL A 75 -1.37 -2.26 4.58
C VAL A 75 -0.35 -2.98 5.45
N VAL A 76 0.62 -2.22 5.98
CA VAL A 76 1.66 -2.73 6.87
C VAL A 76 1.85 -1.79 8.05
N TYR A 77 1.97 -2.34 9.26
CA TYR A 77 2.15 -1.54 10.47
C TYR A 77 2.78 -2.36 11.60
N GLY A 78 3.41 -1.69 12.56
CA GLY A 78 4.01 -2.29 13.75
C GLY A 78 3.00 -2.96 14.68
N GLY A 79 3.48 -3.79 15.62
CA GLY A 79 2.63 -4.46 16.62
C GLY A 79 1.79 -5.63 16.10
N ALA A 80 2.04 -6.08 14.87
CA ALA A 80 1.44 -7.27 14.28
C ALA A 80 2.51 -8.15 13.60
N ASP A 81 2.21 -9.43 13.41
CA ASP A 81 3.12 -10.41 12.80
C ASP A 81 3.61 -9.95 11.42
N VAL A 82 4.93 -9.87 11.27
CA VAL A 82 5.58 -9.43 10.04
C VAL A 82 5.47 -10.49 8.95
N VAL A 83 5.47 -11.78 9.30
CA VAL A 83 5.43 -12.88 8.32
C VAL A 83 4.10 -12.89 7.59
N SER A 84 2.99 -12.71 8.32
CA SER A 84 1.65 -12.56 7.75
C SER A 84 1.57 -11.38 6.78
N GLN A 85 2.10 -10.21 7.16
CA GLN A 85 2.10 -9.03 6.28
C GLN A 85 2.99 -9.24 5.04
N MET A 86 4.15 -9.89 5.18
CA MET A 86 5.01 -10.24 4.04
C MET A 86 4.34 -11.21 3.08
N ARG A 87 3.63 -12.22 3.60
CA ARG A 87 2.84 -13.16 2.80
C ARG A 87 1.68 -12.46 2.09
N ASP A 88 1.08 -11.44 2.71
CA ASP A 88 0.06 -10.66 2.04
C ASP A 88 0.65 -9.82 0.91
N LEU A 89 1.79 -9.17 1.12
CA LEU A 89 2.50 -8.41 0.07
C LEU A 89 2.94 -9.29 -1.10
N SER A 90 3.38 -10.54 -0.85
CA SER A 90 3.84 -11.43 -1.92
C SER A 90 2.76 -11.80 -2.94
N ARG A 91 1.49 -11.52 -2.64
CA ARG A 91 0.34 -11.68 -3.55
C ARG A 91 0.15 -10.52 -4.53
N GLY A 92 0.99 -9.48 -4.45
CA GLY A 92 0.91 -8.27 -5.29
C GLY A 92 0.66 -7.02 -4.47
N CYS A 93 1.33 -5.90 -4.74
CA CYS A 93 1.03 -4.63 -4.09
C CYS A 93 1.20 -3.47 -5.07
N HIS A 94 0.11 -2.77 -5.35
CA HIS A 94 0.09 -1.61 -6.25
C HIS A 94 0.02 -0.29 -5.46
N LEU A 95 -0.69 -0.29 -4.33
CA LEU A 95 -0.79 0.85 -3.42
C LEU A 95 -0.50 0.34 -2.01
N LEU A 96 0.54 0.86 -1.37
CA LEU A 96 0.93 0.48 -0.03
C LEU A 96 0.61 1.59 0.96
N VAL A 97 -0.13 1.25 2.02
CA VAL A 97 -0.28 2.10 3.20
C VAL A 97 0.62 1.54 4.31
N ALA A 98 1.45 2.38 4.93
CA ALA A 98 2.44 1.89 5.89
C ALA A 98 2.63 2.81 7.09
N THR A 99 2.99 2.23 8.25
CA THR A 99 3.69 2.99 9.29
C THR A 99 5.19 3.03 9.01
N PRO A 100 5.90 4.14 9.27
CA PRO A 100 7.31 4.30 8.88
C PRO A 100 8.23 3.19 9.38
N GLY A 101 8.12 2.82 10.67
CA GLY A 101 8.98 1.79 11.26
C GLY A 101 8.79 0.41 10.63
N ARG A 102 7.54 0.02 10.30
CA ARG A 102 7.28 -1.27 9.65
C ARG A 102 7.75 -1.26 8.19
N LEU A 103 7.59 -0.14 7.48
CA LEU A 103 8.10 -0.02 6.13
C LEU A 103 9.62 -0.21 6.08
N ALA A 104 10.35 0.44 6.99
CA ALA A 104 11.80 0.30 7.09
C ALA A 104 12.23 -1.17 7.32
N ASP A 105 11.60 -1.84 8.29
CA ASP A 105 11.83 -3.27 8.59
C ASP A 105 11.59 -4.16 7.34
N MET A 106 10.53 -3.87 6.58
CA MET A 106 10.23 -4.62 5.34
C MET A 106 11.22 -4.36 4.21
N ILE A 107 11.70 -3.12 4.06
CA ILE A 107 12.74 -2.78 3.08
C ILE A 107 14.04 -3.50 3.41
N ASP A 108 14.45 -3.51 4.67
CA ASP A 108 15.69 -4.16 5.11
C ASP A 108 15.63 -5.68 4.92
N ARG A 109 14.51 -6.32 5.23
CA ARG A 109 14.28 -7.75 4.94
C ARG A 109 14.28 -8.07 3.44
N GLY A 110 13.95 -7.10 2.60
CA GLY A 110 13.93 -7.22 1.14
C GLY A 110 15.29 -7.01 0.46
N LYS A 111 16.33 -6.60 1.20
CA LYS A 111 17.71 -6.45 0.67
C LYS A 111 18.46 -7.78 0.63
N HIS A 112 18.22 -8.64 1.61
CA HIS A 112 18.83 -9.97 1.70
C HIS A 112 18.01 -10.99 0.94
#